data_AF-A0A0S8GL86-F1
#
_entry.id   AF-A0A0S8GL86-F1
#
_cell.length_a   1.000
_cell.length_b   1.000
_cell.length_c   1.000
_cell.angle_alpha   90.00
_cell.angle_beta   90.00
_cell.angle_gamma   90.00
#
_symmetry.space_group_name_H-M   'P 1'
#
loop_
_entity.id
_entity.type
_entity.pdbx_description
1 polymer ?
#
loop_
_entity_poly.entity_id
_entity_poly.type
_entity_poly.pdbx_seq_one_letter_code
_entity_poly.pdbx_strand_id
1 'polypeptide(L)'
;MILIAIIAVIGLIFIVMVLKKREAYILLDEVIPEGRIVSHEEGIIEHQNIRYVVGTHDLMRRKHLIERLRLLDLEGPATVDVRFETQVIIKQGAGFGAQKSVPHSAQSRRN
;
A
#
# COMPACT_ATOMS: atom_id res chain seq x y z
N MET A 1 38.02 -15.86 -28.68
CA MET A 1 37.71 -16.03 -27.24
C MET A 1 37.19 -14.74 -26.60
N ILE A 2 37.86 -13.60 -26.77
CA ILE A 2 37.42 -12.31 -26.20
C ILE A 2 36.03 -11.88 -26.70
N LEU A 3 35.74 -12.02 -28.00
CA LEU A 3 34.43 -11.67 -28.56
C LEU A 3 33.28 -12.50 -27.96
N ILE A 4 33.50 -13.79 -27.73
CA ILE A 4 32.53 -14.70 -27.13
C ILE A 4 32.27 -14.30 -25.67
N ALA A 5 33.32 -13.92 -24.93
CA ALA A 5 33.19 -13.45 -23.55
C ALA A 5 32.36 -12.16 -23.46
N ILE A 6 32.54 -11.20 -24.38
CA ILE A 6 31.77 -9.95 -24.39
C ILE A 6 30.29 -10.22 -24.65
N ILE A 7 29.97 -11.08 -25.63
CA ILE A 7 28.58 -11.45 -25.95
C ILE A 7 27.93 -12.15 -24.75
N ALA A 8 28.66 -13.02 -24.05
CA ALA A 8 28.16 -13.69 -22.85
C ALA A 8 27.83 -12.70 -21.72
N VAL A 9 28.67 -11.68 -21.50
CA VAL A 9 28.43 -10.65 -20.47
C VAL A 9 27.21 -9.79 -20.83
N ILE A 10 27.08 -9.36 -22.08
CA ILE A 10 25.92 -8.57 -22.53
C ILE A 10 24.63 -9.39 -22.40
N GLY A 11 24.68 -10.66 -22.82
CA GLY A 11 23.54 -11.59 -22.67
C GLY A 11 23.15 -11.78 -21.21
N LEU A 12 24.12 -11.93 -20.31
CA LEU A 12 23.88 -12.06 -18.89
C LEU A 12 23.21 -10.81 -18.30
N ILE A 13 23.70 -9.61 -18.64
CA ILE A 13 23.11 -8.33 -18.20
C ILE A 13 21.66 -8.23 -18.68
N PHE A 14 21.41 -8.58 -19.96
CA PHE A 14 20.07 -8.53 -20.54
C PHE A 14 19.11 -9.52 -19.84
N ILE A 15 19.56 -10.74 -19.56
CA ILE A 15 18.77 -11.75 -18.84
C ILE A 15 18.41 -11.24 -17.44
N VAL A 16 19.37 -10.70 -16.69
CA VAL A 16 19.12 -10.14 -15.34
C VAL A 16 18.15 -8.96 -15.40
N MET A 17 18.28 -8.09 -16.40
CA MET A 17 17.40 -6.93 -16.60
C MET A 17 15.97 -7.35 -16.95
N VAL A 18 15.79 -8.36 -17.81
CA VAL A 18 14.48 -8.88 -18.21
C VAL A 18 13.81 -9.64 -17.07
N LEU A 19 14.56 -10.46 -16.33
CA LEU A 19 14.03 -11.21 -15.18
C LEU A 19 13.54 -10.28 -14.07
N LYS A 20 14.20 -9.14 -13.85
CA LYS A 20 13.73 -8.12 -12.88
C LYS A 20 12.37 -7.51 -13.22
N LYS A 21 11.92 -7.57 -14.49
CA LYS A 21 10.66 -6.94 -14.95
C LYS A 21 9.44 -7.85 -14.91
N ARG A 22 9.54 -9.07 -14.38
CA ARG A 22 8.33 -9.85 -14.09
C ARG A 22 7.63 -9.23 -12.88
N GLU A 23 6.86 -8.18 -13.15
CA GLU A 23 5.90 -7.60 -12.24
C GLU A 23 4.89 -8.70 -11.89
N ALA A 24 5.10 -9.31 -10.73
CA ALA A 24 4.13 -10.21 -10.15
C ALA A 24 2.89 -9.37 -9.80
N TYR A 25 1.80 -9.60 -10.52
CA TYR A 25 0.51 -9.05 -10.11
C TYR A 25 0.14 -9.71 -8.79
N ILE A 26 -0.03 -8.90 -7.75
CA ILE A 26 -0.55 -9.36 -6.46
C ILE A 26 -1.96 -8.85 -6.28
N LEU A 27 -2.78 -9.67 -5.61
CA LEU A 27 -4.12 -9.30 -5.22
C LEU A 27 -4.10 -8.43 -3.96
N LEU A 28 -5.20 -7.74 -3.68
CA LEU A 28 -5.29 -6.82 -2.53
C LEU A 28 -5.17 -7.56 -1.18
N ASP A 29 -5.72 -8.77 -1.08
CA ASP A 29 -5.59 -9.67 0.07
C ASP A 29 -4.15 -10.17 0.29
N GLU A 30 -3.31 -10.18 -0.74
CA GLU A 30 -1.90 -10.55 -0.62
C GLU A 30 -1.01 -9.42 -0.06
N VAL A 31 -1.52 -8.18 -0.03
CA VAL A 31 -0.79 -7.01 0.48
C VAL A 31 -0.65 -7.07 2.00
N ILE A 32 -1.73 -7.46 2.69
CA ILE A 32 -1.76 -7.60 4.14
C ILE A 32 -2.27 -9.01 4.44
N PRO A 33 -1.38 -9.95 4.82
CA PRO A 33 -1.78 -11.31 5.13
C PRO A 33 -2.79 -11.30 6.28
N GLU A 34 -3.80 -12.16 6.18
CA GLU A 34 -4.88 -12.27 7.18
C GLU A 34 -5.70 -10.98 7.38
N GLY A 35 -5.51 -9.98 6.51
CA GLY A 35 -6.30 -8.76 6.49
C GLY A 35 -7.68 -8.97 5.91
N ARG A 36 -8.70 -8.39 6.55
CA ARG A 36 -10.06 -8.35 6.05
C ARG A 36 -10.22 -7.19 5.08
N ILE A 37 -10.60 -7.45 3.84
CA ILE A 37 -10.90 -6.38 2.87
C ILE A 37 -12.22 -5.70 3.26
N VAL A 38 -12.15 -4.39 3.51
CA VAL A 38 -13.32 -3.55 3.83
C VAL A 38 -13.88 -2.91 2.56
N SER A 39 -13.01 -2.52 1.63
CA SER A 39 -13.41 -1.98 0.33
C SER A 39 -12.40 -2.37 -0.74
N HIS A 40 -12.86 -3.10 -1.76
CA HIS A 40 -12.05 -3.43 -2.93
C HIS A 40 -11.84 -2.21 -3.85
N GLU A 41 -12.85 -1.35 -3.99
CA GLU A 41 -12.79 -0.18 -4.86
C GLU A 41 -11.80 0.87 -4.35
N GLU A 42 -11.76 1.06 -3.03
CA GLU A 42 -10.87 2.03 -2.39
C GLU A 42 -9.52 1.41 -1.99
N GLY A 43 -9.40 0.08 -2.06
CA GLY A 43 -8.22 -0.66 -1.61
C GLY A 43 -7.99 -0.55 -0.10
N ILE A 44 -9.02 -0.81 0.70
CA ILE A 44 -8.98 -0.72 2.15
C ILE A 44 -8.99 -2.11 2.78
N ILE A 45 -8.02 -2.35 3.65
CA ILE A 45 -7.83 -3.60 4.38
C ILE A 45 -7.80 -3.30 5.87
N GLU A 46 -8.43 -4.15 6.67
CA GLU A 46 -8.44 -4.09 8.13
C GLU A 46 -7.68 -5.27 8.71
N HIS A 47 -6.74 -5.00 9.61
CA HIS A 47 -5.96 -6.03 10.29
C HIS A 47 -5.64 -5.54 11.71
N GLN A 48 -5.93 -6.35 12.73
CA GLN A 48 -5.66 -6.06 14.15
C GLN A 48 -6.17 -4.67 14.63
N ASN A 49 -7.40 -4.29 14.28
CA ASN A 49 -8.00 -2.98 14.55
C ASN A 49 -7.31 -1.78 13.88
N ILE A 50 -6.41 -2.03 12.93
CA ILE A 50 -5.77 -1.01 12.10
C ILE A 50 -6.38 -1.05 10.71
N ARG A 51 -6.74 0.14 10.22
CA ARG A 51 -7.21 0.33 8.85
C ARG A 51 -6.03 0.72 7.96
N TYR A 52 -5.75 -0.10 6.98
CA TYR A 52 -4.77 0.18 5.95
C TYR A 52 -5.48 0.65 4.69
N VAL A 53 -5.17 1.88 4.27
CA VAL A 53 -5.64 2.44 3.01
C VAL A 53 -4.50 2.26 2.01
N VAL A 54 -4.59 1.20 1.21
CA VAL A 54 -3.56 0.79 0.25
C VAL A 54 -3.81 1.41 -1.11
N GLY A 55 -5.08 1.57 -1.48
CA GLY A 55 -5.48 1.89 -2.84
C GLY A 55 -5.44 0.67 -3.75
N THR A 56 -5.76 0.88 -5.03
CA THR A 56 -5.85 -0.18 -6.04
C THR A 56 -4.64 -0.23 -6.97
N HIS A 57 -3.72 0.72 -6.83
CA HIS A 57 -2.59 0.91 -7.75
C HIS A 57 -1.27 0.51 -7.10
N ASP A 58 -0.41 -0.15 -7.87
CA ASP A 58 0.96 -0.53 -7.50
C ASP A 58 1.04 -1.30 -6.16
N LEU A 59 0.17 -2.31 -6.01
CA LEU A 59 0.04 -3.09 -4.78
C LEU A 59 1.38 -3.71 -4.34
N MET A 60 2.22 -4.14 -5.28
CA MET A 60 3.56 -4.66 -4.99
C MET A 60 4.43 -3.66 -4.24
N ARG A 61 4.50 -2.42 -4.73
CA ARG A 61 5.26 -1.37 -4.04
C ARG A 61 4.67 -1.05 -2.68
N ARG A 62 3.33 -1.06 -2.55
CA ARG A 62 2.65 -0.84 -1.26
C ARG A 62 2.95 -1.93 -0.25
N LYS A 63 2.87 -3.20 -0.66
CA LYS A 63 3.27 -4.35 0.16
C LYS A 63 4.71 -4.21 0.64
N HIS A 64 5.63 -3.92 -0.28
CA HIS A 64 7.03 -3.74 0.06
C HIS A 64 7.25 -2.58 1.04
N LEU A 65 6.50 -1.47 0.89
CA LEU A 65 6.56 -0.34 1.81
C LEU A 65 6.07 -0.71 3.21
N ILE A 66 4.95 -1.45 3.29
CA ILE A 66 4.37 -1.96 4.55
C ILE A 66 5.38 -2.87 5.27
N GLU A 67 6.00 -3.81 4.55
CA GLU A 67 7.01 -4.72 5.09
C GLU A 67 8.27 -3.97 5.55
N ARG A 68 8.80 -3.06 4.72
CA ARG A 68 10.03 -2.32 5.04
C ARG A 68 9.89 -1.41 6.25
N LEU A 69 8.73 -0.77 6.39
CA LEU A 69 8.44 0.12 7.51
C LEU A 69 7.85 -0.61 8.72
N ARG A 70 7.69 -1.94 8.64
CA ARG A 70 7.10 -2.79 9.68
C ARG A 70 5.75 -2.27 10.15
N LEU A 71 4.91 -1.81 9.22
CA LEU A 71 3.63 -1.21 9.57
C LEU A 71 2.64 -2.23 10.14
N LEU A 72 2.88 -3.54 9.91
CA LEU A 72 2.09 -4.62 10.50
C LEU A 72 2.37 -4.82 12.01
N ASP A 73 3.49 -4.30 12.52
CA ASP A 73 3.86 -4.39 13.94
C ASP A 73 3.21 -3.27 14.78
N LEU A 74 2.41 -2.41 14.15
CA LEU A 74 1.71 -1.33 14.85
C LEU A 74 0.64 -1.91 15.77
N GLU A 75 0.55 -1.38 16.98
CA GLU A 75 -0.45 -1.79 17.96
C GLU A 75 -1.50 -0.70 18.19
N GLY A 76 -2.72 -1.14 18.47
CA GLY A 76 -3.83 -0.27 18.81
C GLY A 76 -4.55 0.33 17.59
N PRO A 77 -5.66 1.03 17.82
CA PRO A 77 -6.48 1.52 16.74
C PRO A 77 -5.79 2.67 15.98
N ALA A 78 -5.58 2.45 14.69
CA ALA A 78 -4.95 3.42 13.81
C ALA A 78 -5.50 3.33 12.39
N THR A 79 -5.29 4.39 11.62
CA THR A 79 -5.43 4.37 10.17
C THR A 79 -4.08 4.67 9.54
N VAL A 80 -3.64 3.79 8.66
CA VAL A 80 -2.37 3.84 7.95
C VAL A 80 -2.67 4.02 6.46
N ASP A 81 -2.44 5.21 5.93
CA ASP A 81 -2.63 5.52 4.51
C ASP A 81 -1.28 5.44 3.79
N VAL A 82 -1.15 4.44 2.92
CA VAL A 82 0.06 4.19 2.12
C VAL A 82 -0.14 4.53 0.65
N ARG A 83 -1.25 5.17 0.25
CA ARG A 83 -1.54 5.49 -1.16
C ARG A 83 -0.56 6.48 -1.78
N PHE A 84 0.10 7.30 -0.97
CA PHE A 84 1.02 8.33 -1.45
C PHE A 84 2.38 7.75 -1.80
N GLU A 85 3.03 8.24 -2.86
CA GLU A 85 4.28 7.64 -3.34
C GLU A 85 5.48 7.80 -2.40
N THR A 86 5.51 8.90 -1.63
CA THR A 86 6.69 9.34 -0.86
C THR A 86 6.42 9.48 0.63
N GLN A 87 5.18 9.30 1.07
CA GLN A 87 4.77 9.51 2.45
C GLN A 87 3.80 8.42 2.90
N VAL A 88 3.86 8.11 4.19
CA VAL A 88 2.89 7.26 4.87
C VAL A 88 2.23 8.11 5.94
N ILE A 89 0.91 8.15 5.95
CA ILE A 89 0.15 8.92 6.94
C ILE A 89 -0.38 7.94 7.97
N ILE A 90 0.06 8.10 9.22
CA ILE A 90 -0.43 7.31 10.35
C ILE A 90 -1.26 8.23 11.23
N LYS A 91 -2.56 7.94 11.33
CA LYS A 91 -3.48 8.63 12.21
C LYS A 91 -3.86 7.68 13.35
N GLN A 92 -3.38 7.99 14.55
CA GLN A 92 -3.85 7.35 15.78
C GLN A 92 -5.23 7.89 16.12
N GLY A 93 -6.14 7.02 16.56
CA GLY A 93 -7.50 7.44 16.93
C GLY A 93 -8.34 6.28 17.38
N ALA A 94 -9.52 6.57 17.96
CA ALA A 94 -10.47 5.53 18.33
C ALA A 94 -10.76 4.65 17.09
N GLY A 95 -10.70 3.33 17.26
CA GLY A 95 -10.96 2.36 16.20
C GLY A 95 -12.33 2.56 15.56
N PHE A 96 -12.62 1.82 14.50
CA PHE A 96 -13.87 1.90 13.73
C PHE A 96 -15.10 2.13 14.64
N GLY A 97 -15.58 3.38 14.69
CA GLY A 97 -16.63 3.80 15.61
C GLY A 97 -16.78 5.32 15.79
N ALA A 98 -15.73 6.11 15.56
CA ALA A 98 -15.81 7.57 15.66
C ALA A 98 -15.87 8.27 14.29
N GLN A 99 -16.87 7.95 13.47
CA GLN A 99 -17.34 8.93 12.47
C GLN A 99 -18.00 10.07 13.26
N LYS A 100 -17.21 11.08 13.64
CA LYS A 100 -17.76 12.38 14.01
C LYS A 100 -18.51 12.89 12.78
N SER A 101 -19.84 12.83 12.87
CA SER A 101 -20.75 13.54 11.99
C SER A 101 -20.22 14.96 11.79
N VAL A 102 -19.93 15.31 10.55
CA VAL A 102 -19.62 16.68 10.17
C VAL A 102 -20.85 17.52 10.53
N PRO A 103 -20.74 18.54 11.40
CA PRO A 103 -21.88 19.39 11.68
C PRO A 103 -22.22 20.17 10.41
N HIS A 104 -23.35 19.84 9.80
CA HIS A 104 -23.95 20.58 8.71
C HIS A 104 -24.59 21.86 9.30
N SER A 105 -23.76 22.83 9.68
CA SER A 105 -24.21 24.14 10.15
C SER A 105 -23.47 25.24 9.41
N ALA A 106 -23.80 25.39 8.13
CA ALA A 106 -23.65 26.64 7.40
C ALA A 106 -24.99 26.98 6.75
N GLN A 107 -26.02 27.09 7.59
CA GLN A 107 -27.30 27.66 7.20
C GLN A 107 -27.09 29.16 7.01
N SER A 108 -26.90 29.54 5.75
CA SER A 108 -26.83 30.91 5.25
C SER A 108 -28.03 31.72 5.77
N ARG A 109 -27.80 32.48 6.84
CA ARG A 109 -28.62 33.65 7.18
C ARG A 109 -28.05 34.83 6.41
N ARG A 110 -28.72 35.20 5.31
CA ARG A 110 -28.70 36.56 4.80
C ARG A 110 -30.13 36.99 4.56
N ASN A 111 -30.60 37.85 5.46
CA ASN A 111 -31.65 38.84 5.17
C ASN A 111 -31.13 39.80 4.11
#